data_AF-A0A4U7ET77-F1
#
_entry.id   AF-A0A4U7ET77-F1
#
_cell.length_a   1.000
_cell.length_b   1.000
_cell.length_c   1.000
_cell.angle_alpha   90.00
_cell.angle_beta   90.00
_cell.angle_gamma   90.00
#
_symmetry.space_group_name_H-M   'P 1'
#
loop_
_entity.id
_entity.type
_entity.pdbx_description
1 polymer ?
#
loop_
_entity_poly.entity_id
_entity_poly.type
_entity_poly.pdbx_seq_one_letter_code
_entity_poly.pdbx_strand_id
1 'polypeptide(L)'
;MDEADPGPQWGAVEEDAESTAAAYRERGWTAIAGHPGQVNPVADAARIDVLLPGSEFDAALDAVGDAAIDGVDVYAGTADGVAYRLVVATDEAAAVALCVPTYLGSDDLAALRAAAEAAGTLTVRLRPLDDRDHVEIAIDDPAVFFDAPEE
;
A
#
# COMPACT_ATOMS: atom_id res chain seq x y z
N MET A 1 7.80 -18.12 6.40
CA MET A 1 8.30 -17.16 5.42
C MET A 1 9.40 -16.41 6.10
N ASP A 2 10.61 -16.44 5.53
CA ASP A 2 11.67 -15.49 5.93
C ASP A 2 11.12 -14.10 5.64
N GLU A 3 11.13 -13.23 6.66
CA GLU A 3 10.74 -11.84 6.51
C GLU A 3 11.65 -11.21 5.45
N ALA A 4 11.08 -10.74 4.34
CA ALA A 4 11.88 -10.12 3.30
C ALA A 4 12.55 -8.88 3.90
N ASP A 5 13.88 -8.88 3.99
CA ASP A 5 14.61 -7.68 4.38
C ASP A 5 14.35 -6.62 3.31
N PRO A 6 13.73 -5.49 3.65
CA PRO A 6 13.37 -4.48 2.66
C PRO A 6 14.59 -3.70 2.20
N GLY A 7 15.80 -3.99 2.70
CA GLY A 7 17.04 -3.42 2.21
C GLY A 7 17.19 -1.92 2.43
N PRO A 8 18.30 -1.33 1.96
CA PRO A 8 18.60 0.09 2.17
C PRO A 8 17.68 1.03 1.39
N GLN A 9 16.99 0.56 0.36
CA GLN A 9 16.11 1.40 -0.47
C GLN A 9 14.75 1.67 0.17
N TRP A 10 14.38 0.93 1.22
CA TRP A 10 13.11 1.12 1.89
C TRP A 10 12.88 2.55 2.39
N GLY A 11 13.91 3.14 3.00
CA GLY A 11 13.84 4.51 3.50
C GLY A 11 13.53 5.52 2.38
N ALA A 12 14.04 5.31 1.16
CA ALA A 12 13.71 6.17 0.03
C ALA A 12 12.22 6.05 -0.37
N VAL A 13 11.67 4.83 -0.34
CA VAL A 13 10.24 4.61 -0.64
C VAL A 13 9.33 5.21 0.44
N GLU A 14 9.75 5.19 1.70
CA GLU A 14 9.07 5.90 2.78
C GLU A 14 9.13 7.42 2.58
N GLU A 15 10.27 7.96 2.17
CA GLU A 15 10.41 9.39 1.82
C GLU A 15 9.54 9.78 0.60
N ASP A 16 9.44 8.92 -0.42
CA ASP A 16 8.54 9.12 -1.57
C ASP A 16 7.08 9.11 -1.15
N ALA A 17 6.69 8.24 -0.20
CA ALA A 17 5.34 8.23 0.36
C ALA A 17 5.01 9.55 1.09
N GLU A 18 5.96 10.08 1.86
CA GLU A 18 5.83 11.37 2.55
C GLU A 18 5.70 12.51 1.54
N SER A 19 6.60 12.58 0.56
CA SER A 19 6.60 13.58 -0.51
C SER A 19 5.30 13.57 -1.31
N THR A 20 4.79 12.38 -1.66
CA THR A 20 3.51 12.23 -2.37
C THR A 20 2.35 12.74 -1.52
N ALA A 21 2.29 12.36 -0.24
CA ALA A 21 1.27 12.86 0.66
C ALA A 21 1.37 14.38 0.86
N ALA A 22 2.58 14.95 0.96
CA ALA A 22 2.78 16.39 1.04
C ALA A 22 2.22 17.11 -0.19
N ALA A 23 2.46 16.60 -1.40
CA ALA A 23 1.93 17.16 -2.64
C ALA A 23 0.38 17.17 -2.66
N TYR A 24 -0.27 16.13 -2.13
CA TYR A 24 -1.73 16.13 -1.96
C TYR A 24 -2.19 17.16 -0.90
N ARG A 25 -1.49 17.28 0.24
CA ARG A 25 -1.80 18.29 1.27
C ARG A 25 -1.66 19.72 0.74
N GLU A 26 -0.67 19.99 -0.10
CA GLU A 26 -0.49 21.29 -0.77
C GLU A 26 -1.66 21.64 -1.71
N ARG A 27 -2.32 20.62 -2.27
CA ARG A 27 -3.55 20.76 -3.06
C ARG A 27 -4.82 20.93 -2.21
N GLY A 28 -4.68 20.91 -0.88
CA GLY A 28 -5.78 21.02 0.07
C GLY A 28 -6.45 19.69 0.42
N TRP A 29 -5.83 18.55 0.08
CA TRP A 29 -6.36 17.22 0.37
C TRP A 29 -5.90 16.73 1.75
N THR A 30 -6.68 15.84 2.35
CA THR A 30 -6.30 15.13 3.56
C THR A 30 -5.43 13.92 3.17
N ALA A 31 -4.12 14.11 3.15
CA ALA A 31 -3.20 13.03 2.81
C ALA A 31 -2.56 12.39 4.04
N ILE A 32 -2.40 11.07 4.04
CA ILE A 32 -1.71 10.28 5.08
C ILE A 32 -0.58 9.50 4.39
N ALA A 33 0.63 9.60 4.93
CA ALA A 33 1.75 8.74 4.54
C ALA A 33 1.96 7.70 5.64
N GLY A 34 1.91 6.43 5.28
CA GLY A 34 2.14 5.34 6.21
C GLY A 34 3.62 4.97 6.28
N HIS A 35 4.09 4.62 7.48
CA HIS A 35 5.41 4.05 7.73
C HIS A 35 5.26 2.59 8.21
N PRO A 36 5.15 1.62 7.28
CA PRO A 36 4.96 0.23 7.62
C PRO A 36 6.09 -0.33 8.47
N GLY A 37 5.75 -0.90 9.62
CA GLY A 37 6.69 -1.71 10.38
C GLY A 37 6.94 -3.08 9.75
N GLN A 38 5.93 -3.62 9.05
CA GLN A 38 5.99 -4.93 8.41
C GLN A 38 5.01 -4.98 7.23
N VAL A 39 5.40 -5.65 6.15
CA VAL A 39 4.54 -5.94 5.00
C VAL A 39 4.49 -7.45 4.80
N ASN A 40 3.30 -8.02 4.84
CA ASN A 40 3.09 -9.46 4.75
C ASN A 40 2.13 -9.81 3.61
N PRO A 41 2.63 -10.31 2.47
CA PRO A 41 1.79 -10.80 1.39
C PRO A 41 1.12 -12.13 1.77
N VAL A 42 -0.18 -12.22 1.50
CA VAL A 42 -1.03 -13.41 1.71
C VAL A 42 -1.58 -13.82 0.35
N ALA A 43 -0.75 -14.52 -0.42
CA ALA A 43 -1.10 -14.96 -1.78
C ALA A 43 -2.41 -15.76 -1.83
N ASP A 44 -2.65 -16.67 -0.87
CA ASP A 44 -3.88 -17.48 -0.83
C ASP A 44 -5.18 -16.66 -0.80
N ALA A 45 -5.11 -15.44 -0.27
CA ALA A 45 -6.23 -14.52 -0.17
C ALA A 45 -6.13 -13.32 -1.12
N ALA A 46 -5.16 -13.30 -2.05
CA ALA A 46 -4.86 -12.14 -2.90
C ALA A 46 -4.82 -10.83 -2.08
N ARG A 47 -4.13 -10.86 -0.93
CA ARG A 47 -4.11 -9.76 0.04
C ARG A 47 -2.69 -9.40 0.47
N ILE A 48 -2.46 -8.14 0.81
CA ILE A 48 -1.23 -7.68 1.47
C ILE A 48 -1.60 -7.09 2.81
N ASP A 49 -1.10 -7.67 3.90
CA ASP A 49 -1.28 -7.14 5.25
C ASP A 49 -0.13 -6.17 5.56
N VAL A 50 -0.45 -4.89 5.77
CA VAL A 50 0.51 -3.82 6.07
C VAL A 50 0.34 -3.39 7.52
N LEU A 51 1.38 -3.55 8.31
CA LEU A 51 1.40 -3.17 9.71
C LEU A 51 1.77 -1.70 9.85
N LEU A 52 0.82 -0.88 10.28
CA LEU A 52 1.06 0.54 10.56
C LEU A 52 1.17 0.80 12.07
N PRO A 53 1.96 1.82 12.47
CA PRO A 53 1.93 2.33 13.83
C PRO A 53 0.53 2.86 14.18
N GLY A 54 0.13 2.68 15.45
CA GLY A 54 -1.24 2.93 15.87
C GLY A 54 -1.77 4.32 15.53
N SER A 55 -0.95 5.37 15.69
CA SER A 55 -1.31 6.75 15.35
C SER A 55 -1.59 6.97 13.87
N GLU A 56 -0.83 6.32 12.98
CA GLU A 56 -1.02 6.43 11.54
C GLU A 56 -2.19 5.57 11.07
N PHE A 57 -2.37 4.40 11.68
CA PHE A 57 -3.54 3.57 11.47
C PHE A 57 -4.83 4.30 11.89
N ASP A 58 -4.85 4.95 13.06
CA ASP A 58 -6.00 5.76 13.50
C ASP A 58 -6.31 6.88 12.51
N ALA A 59 -5.29 7.56 11.97
CA ALA A 59 -5.47 8.60 10.97
C ALA A 59 -6.02 8.03 9.64
N ALA A 60 -5.50 6.88 9.20
CA ALA A 60 -6.01 6.18 8.02
C ALA A 60 -7.45 5.70 8.22
N LEU A 61 -7.79 5.16 9.39
CA LEU A 61 -9.14 4.71 9.72
C LEU A 61 -10.13 5.86 9.78
N ASP A 62 -9.75 7.00 10.36
CA ASP A 62 -10.59 8.20 10.43
C ASP A 62 -10.84 8.78 9.01
N ALA A 63 -9.82 8.78 8.16
CA ALA A 63 -9.93 9.29 6.81
C ALA A 63 -10.65 8.34 5.84
N VAL A 64 -10.43 7.02 5.96
CA VAL A 64 -11.02 5.99 5.07
C VAL A 64 -12.38 5.49 5.57
N GLY A 65 -12.67 5.56 6.86
CA GLY A 65 -13.89 4.97 7.44
C GLY A 65 -15.21 5.49 6.86
N ASP A 66 -15.23 6.73 6.37
CA ASP A 66 -16.36 7.33 5.64
C ASP A 66 -16.08 7.50 4.14
N ALA A 67 -14.83 7.32 3.71
CA ALA A 67 -14.38 7.57 2.34
C ALA A 67 -14.47 6.28 1.50
N ALA A 68 -14.98 6.40 0.28
CA ALA A 68 -14.99 5.32 -0.68
C ALA A 68 -13.75 5.48 -1.56
N ILE A 69 -12.71 4.70 -1.30
CA ILE A 69 -11.53 4.69 -2.17
C ILE A 69 -11.99 4.32 -3.59
N ASP A 70 -11.87 5.28 -4.50
CA ASP A 70 -12.31 5.17 -5.90
C ASP A 70 -11.15 5.30 -6.89
N GLY A 71 -10.01 5.81 -6.45
CA GLY A 71 -8.75 5.83 -7.19
C GLY A 71 -7.65 5.05 -6.50
N VAL A 72 -6.87 4.30 -7.27
CA VAL A 72 -5.63 3.65 -6.81
C VAL A 72 -4.56 3.88 -7.86
N ASP A 73 -3.50 4.58 -7.47
CA ASP A 73 -2.26 4.71 -8.24
C ASP A 73 -1.16 3.90 -7.55
N VAL A 74 -0.31 3.22 -8.33
CA VAL A 74 0.82 2.47 -7.79
C VAL A 74 2.10 2.89 -8.49
N TYR A 75 3.07 3.34 -7.70
CA TYR A 75 4.43 3.59 -8.17
C TYR A 75 5.29 2.37 -7.84
N ALA A 76 5.89 1.75 -8.84
CA ALA A 76 6.72 0.56 -8.65
C ALA A 76 8.20 0.85 -8.86
N GLY A 77 9.03 0.21 -8.04
CA GLY A 77 10.47 0.16 -8.18
C GLY A 77 10.99 -1.22 -7.84
N THR A 78 12.16 -1.61 -8.35
CA THR A 78 12.81 -2.86 -7.98
C THR A 78 14.28 -2.60 -7.71
N ALA A 79 14.78 -3.05 -6.55
CA ALA A 79 16.19 -3.00 -6.20
C ALA A 79 16.59 -4.25 -5.44
N ASP A 80 17.78 -4.78 -5.75
CA ASP A 80 18.38 -5.93 -5.04
C ASP A 80 17.47 -7.18 -4.93
N GLY A 81 16.55 -7.38 -5.89
CA GLY A 81 15.61 -8.52 -5.91
C GLY A 81 14.37 -8.35 -5.02
N VAL A 82 14.26 -7.20 -4.35
CA VAL A 82 13.07 -6.73 -3.65
C VAL A 82 12.35 -5.74 -4.54
N ALA A 83 11.05 -5.87 -4.60
CA ALA A 83 10.25 -4.98 -5.42
C ALA A 83 9.29 -4.18 -4.54
N TYR A 84 9.40 -2.87 -4.66
CA TYR A 84 8.78 -1.85 -3.84
C TYR A 84 7.60 -1.25 -4.59
N ARG A 85 6.47 -1.07 -3.91
CA ARG A 85 5.27 -0.42 -4.46
C ARG A 85 4.76 0.61 -3.48
N LEU A 86 4.65 1.84 -3.93
CA LEU A 86 3.91 2.87 -3.22
C LEU A 86 2.47 2.87 -3.75
N VAL A 87 1.55 2.36 -2.94
CA VAL A 87 0.11 2.36 -3.24
C VAL A 87 -0.49 3.67 -2.75
N VAL A 88 -1.04 4.45 -3.64
CA VAL A 88 -1.73 5.70 -3.35
C VAL A 88 -3.22 5.47 -3.59
N ALA A 89 -3.94 5.25 -2.51
CA ALA A 89 -5.39 5.13 -2.51
C ALA A 89 -6.02 6.51 -2.33
N THR A 90 -6.90 6.92 -3.22
CA THR A 90 -7.55 8.23 -3.18
C THR A 90 -9.07 8.11 -3.17
N ASP A 91 -9.71 9.03 -2.46
CA ASP A 91 -11.13 9.33 -2.62
C ASP A 91 -11.23 10.78 -3.13
N GLU A 92 -11.63 10.94 -4.39
CA GLU A 92 -11.76 12.25 -5.00
C GLU A 92 -12.91 13.09 -4.38
N ALA A 93 -13.97 12.44 -3.92
CA ALA A 93 -15.15 13.10 -3.34
C ALA A 93 -14.86 13.66 -1.94
N ALA A 94 -14.12 12.91 -1.13
CA ALA A 94 -13.66 13.32 0.20
C ALA A 94 -12.35 14.12 0.17
N ALA A 95 -11.68 14.20 -0.99
CA ALA A 95 -10.35 14.78 -1.16
C ALA A 95 -9.33 14.17 -0.16
N VAL A 96 -9.33 12.84 -0.08
CA VAL A 96 -8.45 12.05 0.80
C VAL A 96 -7.43 11.28 -0.05
N ALA A 97 -6.19 11.20 0.42
CA ALA A 97 -5.15 10.38 -0.20
C ALA A 97 -4.37 9.59 0.86
N LEU A 98 -4.15 8.30 0.62
CA LEU A 98 -3.47 7.41 1.54
C LEU A 98 -2.30 6.76 0.79
N CYS A 99 -1.09 7.17 1.16
CA CYS A 99 0.17 6.73 0.55
C CYS A 99 0.76 5.62 1.42
N VAL A 100 0.66 4.38 0.94
CA VAL A 100 1.07 3.16 1.64
C VAL A 100 2.21 2.51 0.88
N PRO A 101 3.46 2.64 1.35
CA PRO A 101 4.57 1.92 0.75
C PRO A 101 4.47 0.43 1.13
N THR A 102 4.90 -0.44 0.22
CA THR A 102 4.90 -1.89 0.37
C THR A 102 6.17 -2.46 -0.27
N TYR A 103 6.66 -3.58 0.23
CA TYR A 103 7.78 -4.31 -0.34
C TYR A 103 7.42 -5.79 -0.43
N LEU A 104 7.85 -6.44 -1.51
CA LEU A 104 7.65 -7.87 -1.73
C LEU A 104 8.92 -8.49 -2.29
N GLY A 105 9.22 -9.70 -1.82
CA GLY A 105 10.19 -10.57 -2.49
C GLY A 105 9.69 -10.97 -3.87
N SER A 106 10.63 -11.30 -4.77
CA SER A 106 10.29 -11.70 -6.15
C SER A 106 9.36 -12.93 -6.22
N ASP A 107 9.52 -13.89 -5.30
CA ASP A 107 8.69 -15.10 -5.23
C ASP A 107 7.28 -14.79 -4.72
N ASP A 108 7.18 -14.03 -3.62
CA ASP A 108 5.90 -13.56 -3.07
C ASP A 108 5.12 -12.73 -4.07
N LEU A 109 5.79 -11.85 -4.81
CA LEU A 109 5.17 -11.05 -5.86
C LEU A 109 4.57 -11.93 -6.96
N ALA A 110 5.30 -12.95 -7.42
CA ALA A 110 4.82 -13.86 -8.45
C ALA A 110 3.62 -14.69 -7.95
N ALA A 111 3.68 -15.18 -6.71
CA ALA A 111 2.57 -15.91 -6.08
C ALA A 111 1.32 -15.03 -5.91
N LEU A 112 1.52 -13.80 -5.42
CA LEU A 112 0.45 -12.83 -5.23
C LEU A 112 -0.18 -12.40 -6.56
N ARG A 113 0.62 -12.22 -7.62
CA ARG A 113 0.14 -11.92 -8.97
C ARG A 113 -0.82 -13.00 -9.47
N ALA A 114 -0.39 -14.26 -9.41
CA ALA A 114 -1.22 -15.37 -9.84
C ALA A 114 -2.55 -15.45 -9.07
N ALA A 115 -2.52 -15.19 -7.76
CA ALA A 115 -3.72 -15.18 -6.94
C ALA A 115 -4.65 -14.00 -7.24
N ALA A 116 -4.11 -12.80 -7.40
CA ALA A 116 -4.86 -11.59 -7.73
C ALA A 116 -5.49 -11.70 -9.12
N GLU A 117 -4.79 -12.25 -10.11
CA GLU A 117 -5.33 -12.54 -11.44
C GLU A 117 -6.47 -13.58 -11.39
N ALA A 118 -6.36 -14.58 -10.51
CA ALA A 118 -7.42 -15.58 -10.32
C ALA A 118 -8.65 -15.02 -9.59
N ALA A 119 -8.44 -14.12 -8.62
CA ALA A 119 -9.50 -13.45 -7.88
C ALA A 119 -10.14 -12.29 -8.67
N GLY A 120 -9.40 -11.73 -9.63
CA GLY A 120 -9.77 -10.50 -10.35
C GLY A 120 -9.64 -9.23 -9.50
N THR A 121 -9.00 -9.30 -8.33
CA THR A 121 -8.80 -8.16 -7.43
C THR A 121 -7.62 -8.42 -6.50
N LEU A 122 -7.03 -7.36 -5.97
CA LEU A 122 -6.00 -7.40 -4.93
C LEU A 122 -6.45 -6.52 -3.76
N THR A 123 -6.36 -7.02 -2.52
CA THR A 123 -6.71 -6.24 -1.33
C THR A 123 -5.45 -5.82 -0.58
N VAL A 124 -5.31 -4.54 -0.26
CA VAL A 124 -4.30 -4.04 0.68
C VAL A 124 -4.98 -3.75 2.00
N ARG A 125 -4.62 -4.51 3.03
CA ARG A 125 -5.20 -4.39 4.38
C ARG A 125 -4.20 -3.72 5.32
N LEU A 126 -4.56 -2.55 5.82
CA LEU A 126 -3.84 -1.89 6.89
C LEU A 126 -4.32 -2.43 8.23
N ARG A 127 -3.37 -2.74 9.12
CA ARG A 127 -3.65 -3.21 10.48
C ARG A 127 -2.72 -2.53 11.49
N PRO A 128 -3.20 -2.22 12.70
CA PRO A 128 -2.33 -1.84 13.81
C PRO A 128 -1.71 -3.10 14.44
N LEU A 129 -0.68 -2.91 15.27
CA LEU A 129 0.00 -4.01 15.98
C LEU A 129 -0.94 -4.82 16.89
N ASP A 130 -1.93 -4.14 17.50
CA ASP A 130 -2.92 -4.75 18.39
C ASP A 130 -4.04 -5.50 17.63
N ASP A 131 -4.07 -5.43 16.29
CA ASP A 131 -5.10 -6.04 15.42
C ASP A 131 -6.55 -5.70 15.75
N ARG A 132 -6.77 -4.61 16.50
CA ARG A 132 -8.11 -4.21 16.97
C ARG A 132 -9.10 -3.89 15.83
N ASP A 133 -8.61 -3.42 14.69
CA ASP A 133 -9.41 -2.98 13.55
C ASP A 133 -8.58 -3.05 12.24
N HIS A 134 -9.21 -2.85 11.08
CA HIS A 134 -8.55 -2.93 9.79
C HIS A 134 -9.16 -1.99 8.74
N VAL A 135 -8.30 -1.42 7.90
CA VAL A 135 -8.71 -0.66 6.71
C VAL A 135 -8.39 -1.51 5.49
N GLU A 136 -9.37 -1.75 4.63
CA GLU A 136 -9.19 -2.53 3.41
C GLU A 136 -9.31 -1.63 2.19
N ILE A 137 -8.28 -1.68 1.35
CA ILE A 137 -8.20 -0.99 0.07
C ILE A 137 -8.35 -2.05 -1.00
N ALA A 138 -9.44 -2.00 -1.75
CA ALA A 138 -9.67 -2.89 -2.88
C ALA A 138 -9.04 -2.31 -4.15
N ILE A 139 -8.19 -3.09 -4.79
CA ILE A 139 -7.63 -2.80 -6.12
C ILE A 139 -8.40 -3.68 -7.11
N ASP A 140 -9.38 -3.09 -7.79
CA ASP A 140 -10.24 -3.80 -8.75
C ASP A 140 -9.48 -4.21 -10.02
N ASP A 141 -8.48 -3.41 -10.42
CA ASP A 141 -7.56 -3.76 -11.50
C ASP A 141 -6.18 -4.15 -10.91
N PRO A 142 -5.91 -5.46 -10.68
CA PRO A 142 -4.65 -5.88 -10.08
C PRO A 142 -3.44 -5.56 -10.98
N ALA A 143 -3.62 -5.36 -12.29
CA ALA A 143 -2.52 -5.04 -13.18
C ALA A 143 -1.86 -3.70 -12.81
N VAL A 144 -2.60 -2.71 -12.29
CA VAL A 144 -2.01 -1.47 -11.75
C VAL A 144 -0.92 -1.76 -10.70
N PHE A 145 -1.08 -2.78 -9.87
CA PHE A 145 -0.10 -3.11 -8.83
C PHE A 145 1.14 -3.85 -9.38
N PHE A 146 0.96 -4.72 -10.38
CA PHE A 146 2.03 -5.59 -10.89
C PHE A 146 2.74 -5.07 -12.15
N ASP A 147 2.04 -4.24 -12.93
CA ASP A 147 2.46 -3.68 -14.22
C ASP A 147 2.60 -2.15 -14.15
N ALA A 148 2.67 -1.60 -12.92
CA ALA A 148 2.90 -0.18 -12.69
C ALA A 148 4.01 0.34 -13.61
N PRO A 149 3.80 1.48 -14.28
CA PRO A 149 4.70 1.96 -15.32
C PRO A 149 6.11 2.08 -14.75
N GLU A 150 7.07 1.46 -15.44
CA GLU A 150 8.49 1.69 -15.20
C GLU A 150 8.76 3.19 -15.48
N GLU A 151 8.98 4.00 -14.45
CA GLU A 151 9.44 5.39 -14.58
C GLU A 151 10.90 5.45 -15.08
#